data_AF-A0A6J3KV53-F1
#
_entry.id   AF-A0A6J3KV53-F1
#
_cell.length_a   1.000
_cell.length_b   1.000
_cell.length_c   1.000
_cell.angle_alpha   90.00
_cell.angle_beta   90.00
_cell.angle_gamma   90.00
#
_symmetry.space_group_name_H-M   'P 1'
#
loop_
_entity.id
_entity.type
_entity.pdbx_description
1 polymer ?
#
loop_
_entity_poly.entity_id
_entity_poly.type
_entity_poly.pdbx_seq_one_letter_code
_entity_poly.pdbx_strand_id
1 'polypeptide(L)'
;MEEGEGREYEEEVGEIDKYPTPKLSSILEDTTKALTQTEAGECLHTLGKCDSGLGYAYLGLNASNKGLTDIRIISTFKYVLYVDVSGNRLTTEALRVLSSMKYLLMLQADRNHVSSAELDPMSYLQVLTLNKNKLTSTSGISHKLLQCLELNHNNIEEVTLNPYDLEKLNNLELRGNILTTIVADLSLAEWGRKEITLAENEMPGLMAIRKKYGSEKVLKGARIAGCLHMTVQTAVLIETLVELGAEVQWSSCNIFSTQDHAAAAIAKTGIPVYAWKGETDEEYLWCIEQTLVFKDGKPLNLILDDGGDLTNLVHTKFPEYLKECRGLSEETTTGVHNLYRMMKEGILKVPAINVNDSVTKSKFDNLYGCRESLIDGIKRATDIMIAGKVCVVAGYGDVGKGCAQSLRALGGRVIITEIDPINALQAAMEGYEVTTMEEVSTKGQIYVTTTGCKDIIMGDHFVNMPEDAIVCNIGHFDCEIDVAWLEKNAVEKVNIKPQVDRYQLKNGRHIILLAQGRLVNLGCATGHSSFVMSNSFTNQVLAQIELWTKSESYPVGVHMLPKKLDEEVAALHLNHLGVKLTRLTEEQAKYLGVPKEGPYKADYYRY
;
A
#
# COMPACT_ATOMS: atom_id res chain seq x y z
N MET A 1 31.67 37.61 46.35
CA MET A 1 31.46 39.06 46.28
C MET A 1 30.86 39.32 44.92
N GLU A 2 29.57 39.67 44.93
CA GLU A 2 28.85 40.62 44.04
C GLU A 2 29.27 40.75 42.57
N GLU A 3 28.40 40.99 41.59
CA GLU A 3 26.94 41.03 41.34
C GLU A 3 26.85 41.52 39.87
N GLY A 4 25.79 41.20 39.13
CA GLY A 4 25.63 41.73 37.77
C GLY A 4 24.51 41.09 36.95
N GLU A 5 23.29 41.49 37.30
CA GLU A 5 21.94 41.26 36.73
C GLU A 5 21.77 41.03 35.21
N GLY A 6 20.71 40.28 34.84
CA GLY A 6 19.95 40.62 33.61
C GLY A 6 19.13 39.53 32.87
N ARG A 7 18.05 39.04 33.50
CA ARG A 7 16.79 38.49 32.90
C ARG A 7 16.81 37.15 32.15
N GLU A 8 16.32 36.13 32.86
CA GLU A 8 15.69 34.91 32.32
C GLU A 8 14.19 35.12 32.08
N TYR A 9 13.64 34.47 31.06
CA TYR A 9 12.19 34.22 30.93
C TYR A 9 11.98 32.71 30.93
N GLU A 10 11.45 32.20 32.05
CA GLU A 10 10.87 30.87 32.19
C GLU A 10 9.45 30.88 31.59
N GLU A 11 9.12 29.89 30.76
CA GLU A 11 7.73 29.62 30.35
C GLU A 11 7.06 28.73 31.40
N GLU A 12 6.18 29.33 32.20
CA GLU A 12 5.31 28.65 33.14
C GLU A 12 4.22 27.83 32.42
N VAL A 13 4.10 26.58 32.86
CA VAL A 13 2.99 25.66 32.56
C VAL A 13 1.74 26.14 33.31
N GLY A 14 0.74 26.62 32.58
CA GLY A 14 -0.57 27.01 33.11
C GLY A 14 -1.68 26.04 32.71
N GLU A 15 -2.39 25.50 33.70
CA GLU A 15 -3.63 24.74 33.59
C GLU A 15 -4.70 25.48 32.76
N ILE A 16 -5.31 24.81 31.78
CA ILE A 16 -6.55 25.28 31.15
C ILE A 16 -7.71 24.54 31.82
N ASP A 17 -8.19 25.11 32.92
CA ASP A 17 -9.45 24.77 33.56
C ASP A 17 -10.61 25.42 32.78
N LYS A 18 -11.58 24.58 32.38
CA LYS A 18 -13.02 24.88 32.19
C LYS A 18 -13.39 26.25 31.60
N TYR A 19 -13.67 26.27 30.30
CA TYR A 19 -14.69 27.18 29.77
C TYR A 19 -16.09 26.56 29.91
N PRO A 20 -17.08 27.33 30.38
CA PRO A 20 -18.41 26.82 30.68
C PRO A 20 -19.17 26.44 29.40
N THR A 21 -19.81 25.28 29.42
CA THR A 21 -20.91 24.93 28.51
C THR A 21 -21.93 26.07 28.45
N PRO A 22 -22.18 26.69 27.27
CA PRO A 22 -23.35 27.53 27.12
C PRO A 22 -24.59 26.64 27.20
N LYS A 23 -25.46 26.97 28.15
CA LYS A 23 -26.80 26.39 28.27
C LYS A 23 -27.50 26.43 26.90
N LEU A 24 -28.04 25.28 26.49
CA LEU A 24 -29.13 25.20 25.51
C LEU A 24 -30.33 25.97 26.08
N SER A 25 -30.47 27.24 25.74
CA SER A 25 -31.74 27.97 25.79
C SER A 25 -31.57 29.39 25.23
N SER A 26 -31.48 29.51 23.92
CA SER A 26 -32.01 30.68 23.22
C SER A 26 -32.36 30.25 21.80
N ILE A 27 -33.64 30.34 21.49
CA ILE A 27 -34.20 30.25 20.15
C ILE A 27 -33.33 31.12 19.22
N LEU A 28 -32.47 30.51 18.42
CA LEU A 28 -31.85 31.18 17.29
C LEU A 28 -32.85 31.01 16.16
N GLU A 29 -33.65 32.05 15.94
CA GLU A 29 -34.38 32.23 14.70
C GLU A 29 -33.44 31.92 13.54
N ASP A 30 -33.89 31.03 12.64
CA ASP A 30 -33.28 30.76 11.35
C ASP A 30 -33.40 32.02 10.50
N THR A 31 -32.63 33.04 10.88
CA THR A 31 -32.64 34.36 10.26
C THR A 31 -31.90 34.21 8.96
N THR A 32 -32.68 34.10 7.89
CA THR A 32 -32.19 34.17 6.53
C THR A 32 -31.39 35.46 6.37
N LYS A 33 -30.08 35.34 6.19
CA LYS A 33 -29.19 36.48 5.92
C LYS A 33 -28.82 36.46 4.45
N ALA A 34 -29.52 37.27 3.68
CA ALA A 34 -29.22 37.48 2.26
C ALA A 34 -28.11 38.51 2.10
N LEU A 35 -27.19 38.26 1.17
CA LEU A 35 -26.21 39.25 0.75
C LEU A 35 -26.94 40.38 0.00
N THR A 36 -26.90 41.59 0.52
CA THR A 36 -27.52 42.75 -0.14
C THR A 36 -26.69 43.23 -1.33
N GLN A 37 -27.28 44.00 -2.24
CA GLN A 37 -26.57 44.58 -3.38
C GLN A 37 -25.38 45.45 -2.94
N THR A 38 -25.55 46.22 -1.86
CA THR A 38 -24.50 47.09 -1.33
C THR A 38 -23.35 46.28 -0.76
N GLU A 39 -23.63 45.29 0.09
CA GLU A 39 -22.61 44.40 0.65
C GLU A 39 -21.89 43.61 -0.45
N ALA A 40 -22.63 43.14 -1.47
CA ALA A 40 -22.03 42.45 -2.60
C ALA A 40 -21.06 43.35 -3.38
N GLY A 41 -21.38 44.65 -3.52
CA GLY A 41 -20.49 45.63 -4.12
C GLY A 41 -19.18 45.82 -3.35
N GLU A 42 -19.23 45.77 -2.01
CA GLU A 42 -18.04 45.84 -1.14
C GLU A 42 -17.19 44.56 -1.19
N CYS A 43 -17.79 43.43 -1.60
CA CYS A 43 -17.10 42.15 -1.74
C CYS A 43 -16.33 42.03 -3.08
N LEU A 44 -16.58 42.93 -4.04
CA LEU A 44 -15.93 42.91 -5.35
C LEU A 44 -14.47 43.33 -5.24
N HIS A 45 -13.59 42.58 -5.90
CA HIS A 45 -12.17 42.86 -5.97
C HIS A 45 -11.57 42.40 -7.30
N THR A 46 -10.29 42.71 -7.52
CA THR A 46 -9.53 42.36 -8.73
C THR A 46 -10.11 42.97 -10.01
N LEU A 47 -9.57 44.13 -10.42
CA LEU A 47 -9.94 44.76 -11.69
C LEU A 47 -9.27 44.05 -12.87
N GLY A 48 -10.04 43.75 -13.90
CA GLY A 48 -9.57 43.23 -15.18
C GLY A 48 -10.24 43.92 -16.36
N LYS A 49 -9.66 43.76 -17.55
CA LYS A 49 -10.27 44.30 -18.78
C LYS A 49 -11.49 43.47 -19.16
N CYS A 50 -12.56 44.14 -19.57
CA CYS A 50 -13.69 43.45 -20.18
C CYS A 50 -13.31 42.90 -21.56
N ASP A 51 -14.16 42.01 -22.06
CA ASP A 51 -14.06 41.27 -23.32
C ASP A 51 -13.97 42.19 -24.56
N SER A 52 -14.42 43.46 -24.46
CA SER A 52 -14.24 44.45 -25.52
C SER A 52 -12.87 45.17 -25.47
N GLY A 53 -12.09 44.99 -24.41
CA GLY A 53 -10.81 45.68 -24.16
C GLY A 53 -10.92 47.17 -23.86
N LEU A 54 -12.14 47.73 -23.86
CA LEU A 54 -12.43 49.16 -23.78
C LEU A 54 -12.88 49.63 -22.38
N GLY A 55 -12.93 48.73 -21.40
CA GLY A 55 -13.33 49.04 -20.03
C GLY A 55 -12.77 48.05 -19.01
N TYR A 56 -12.96 48.35 -17.72
CA TYR A 56 -12.57 47.48 -16.61
C TYR A 56 -13.80 46.97 -15.87
N ALA A 57 -13.73 45.74 -15.38
CA ALA A 57 -14.72 45.13 -14.51
C ALA A 57 -14.02 44.38 -13.37
N TYR A 58 -14.73 44.17 -12.26
CA TYR A 58 -14.25 43.30 -11.19
C TYR A 58 -14.41 41.84 -11.58
N LEU A 59 -13.34 41.06 -11.39
CA LEU A 59 -13.26 39.66 -11.73
C LEU A 59 -13.39 38.75 -10.50
N GLY A 60 -13.19 39.27 -9.29
CA GLY A 60 -13.27 38.51 -8.04
C GLY A 60 -14.37 39.03 -7.12
N LEU A 61 -14.96 38.13 -6.32
CA LEU A 61 -15.89 38.46 -5.25
C LEU A 61 -15.60 37.59 -4.02
N ASN A 62 -15.30 38.22 -2.87
CA ASN A 62 -15.11 37.53 -1.60
C ASN A 62 -16.21 37.92 -0.60
N ALA A 63 -17.14 37.01 -0.37
CA ALA A 63 -18.22 37.13 0.60
C ALA A 63 -18.09 36.09 1.74
N SER A 64 -16.86 35.74 2.10
CA SER A 64 -16.58 34.77 3.17
C SER A 64 -16.92 35.29 4.57
N ASN A 65 -17.21 34.38 5.50
CA ASN A 65 -17.40 34.63 6.95
C ASN A 65 -18.44 35.69 7.31
N LYS A 66 -19.47 35.85 6.48
CA LYS A 66 -20.53 36.84 6.68
C LYS A 66 -21.80 36.25 7.32
N GLY A 67 -21.85 34.94 7.56
CA GLY A 67 -23.01 34.24 8.11
C GLY A 67 -24.19 34.18 7.14
N LEU A 68 -23.91 34.18 5.83
CA LEU A 68 -24.92 34.23 4.76
C LEU A 68 -25.66 32.90 4.62
N THR A 69 -26.94 32.99 4.25
CA THR A 69 -27.77 31.84 3.85
C THR A 69 -28.30 31.98 2.42
N ASP A 70 -28.25 33.18 1.83
CA ASP A 70 -28.70 33.47 0.47
C ASP A 70 -27.69 34.39 -0.24
N ILE A 71 -27.24 33.96 -1.42
CA ILE A 71 -26.25 34.64 -2.26
C ILE A 71 -26.74 34.87 -3.69
N ARG A 72 -28.05 34.81 -3.95
CA ARG A 72 -28.63 34.98 -5.30
C ARG A 72 -28.12 36.22 -6.03
N ILE A 73 -27.86 37.29 -5.30
CA ILE A 73 -27.36 38.55 -5.87
C ILE A 73 -26.02 38.39 -6.59
N ILE A 74 -25.17 37.43 -6.20
CA ILE A 74 -23.86 37.17 -6.81
C ILE A 74 -24.02 36.79 -8.30
N SER A 75 -25.08 36.05 -8.64
CA SER A 75 -25.35 35.63 -10.02
C SER A 75 -25.60 36.80 -10.99
N THR A 76 -25.88 38.01 -10.48
CA THR A 76 -26.10 39.21 -11.30
C THR A 76 -24.79 39.84 -11.79
N PHE A 77 -23.63 39.49 -11.23
CA PHE A 77 -22.34 40.04 -11.63
C PHE A 77 -21.74 39.29 -12.83
N LYS A 78 -22.02 39.79 -14.03
CA LYS A 78 -21.66 39.17 -15.32
C LYS A 78 -20.16 38.87 -15.52
N TYR A 79 -19.26 39.66 -14.92
CA TYR A 79 -17.81 39.59 -15.19
C TYR A 79 -17.01 38.90 -14.08
N VAL A 80 -17.66 38.46 -13.00
CA VAL A 80 -16.99 37.77 -11.90
C VAL A 80 -16.63 36.34 -12.34
N LEU A 81 -15.36 35.99 -12.17
CA LEU A 81 -14.76 34.70 -12.53
C LEU A 81 -14.33 33.90 -11.29
N TYR A 82 -14.08 34.56 -10.17
CA TYR A 82 -13.62 33.95 -8.91
C TYR A 82 -14.58 34.33 -7.79
N VAL A 83 -15.18 33.34 -7.13
CA VAL A 83 -16.12 33.54 -6.03
C VAL A 83 -15.65 32.77 -4.80
N ASP A 84 -15.51 33.46 -3.68
CA ASP A 84 -15.30 32.87 -2.35
C ASP A 84 -16.49 33.22 -1.43
N VAL A 85 -17.21 32.18 -1.02
CA VAL A 85 -18.36 32.24 -0.10
C VAL A 85 -18.15 31.33 1.12
N SER A 86 -16.91 31.07 1.48
CA SER A 86 -16.53 30.16 2.57
C SER A 86 -16.93 30.68 3.95
N GLY A 87 -17.15 29.80 4.92
CA GLY A 87 -17.44 30.17 6.32
C GLY A 87 -18.82 30.79 6.52
N ASN A 88 -19.79 30.40 5.70
CA ASN A 88 -21.18 30.86 5.79
C ASN A 88 -22.10 29.69 6.22
N ARG A 89 -23.41 29.85 6.05
CA ARG A 89 -24.42 28.82 6.37
C ARG A 89 -25.15 28.35 5.11
N LEU A 90 -24.48 28.35 3.97
CA LEU A 90 -25.06 28.06 2.67
C LEU A 90 -25.38 26.57 2.53
N THR A 91 -26.54 26.26 1.95
CA THR A 91 -26.94 24.91 1.56
C THR A 91 -26.60 24.65 0.09
N THR A 92 -26.75 23.40 -0.38
CA THR A 92 -26.60 23.07 -1.81
C THR A 92 -27.48 23.95 -2.70
N GLU A 93 -28.73 24.19 -2.32
CA GLU A 93 -29.65 25.03 -3.10
C GLU A 93 -29.19 26.49 -3.15
N ALA A 94 -28.62 27.01 -2.06
CA ALA A 94 -28.07 28.36 -2.06
C ALA A 94 -26.85 28.51 -2.98
N LEU A 95 -26.08 27.43 -3.22
CA LEU A 95 -24.96 27.44 -4.17
C LEU A 95 -25.40 27.26 -5.64
N ARG A 96 -26.48 26.51 -5.91
CA ARG A 96 -26.97 26.26 -7.28
C ARG A 96 -27.21 27.53 -8.08
N VAL A 97 -27.56 28.63 -7.42
CA VAL A 97 -27.78 29.94 -8.06
C VAL A 97 -26.56 30.43 -8.84
N LEU A 98 -25.35 30.04 -8.42
CA LEU A 98 -24.09 30.40 -9.09
C LEU A 98 -23.87 29.65 -10.40
N SER A 99 -24.58 28.55 -10.64
CA SER A 99 -24.45 27.77 -11.89
C SER A 99 -24.92 28.57 -13.13
N SER A 100 -25.69 29.64 -12.92
CA SER A 100 -26.05 30.60 -13.97
C SER A 100 -24.90 31.52 -14.41
N MET A 101 -23.81 31.57 -13.64
CA MET A 101 -22.62 32.35 -13.96
C MET A 101 -21.76 31.64 -15.01
N LYS A 102 -22.07 31.89 -16.29
CA LYS A 102 -21.48 31.21 -17.45
C LYS A 102 -19.95 31.09 -17.43
N TYR A 103 -19.22 32.09 -16.93
CA TYR A 103 -17.75 32.13 -17.01
C TYR A 103 -17.06 31.93 -15.65
N LEU A 104 -17.76 31.42 -14.63
CA LEU A 104 -17.15 31.15 -13.33
C LEU A 104 -16.02 30.13 -13.50
N LEU A 105 -14.81 30.50 -13.07
CA LEU A 105 -13.59 29.68 -13.14
C LEU A 105 -13.28 29.02 -11.80
N MET A 106 -13.57 29.69 -10.69
CA MET A 106 -13.28 29.20 -9.34
C MET A 106 -14.46 29.47 -8.41
N LEU A 107 -14.84 28.43 -7.66
CA LEU A 107 -15.79 28.52 -6.56
C LEU A 107 -15.17 27.95 -5.28
N GLN A 108 -15.01 28.81 -4.28
CA GLN A 108 -14.66 28.42 -2.92
C GLN A 108 -15.86 28.51 -2.00
N ALA A 109 -16.27 27.38 -1.42
CA ALA A 109 -17.45 27.27 -0.57
C ALA A 109 -17.20 26.38 0.66
N ASP A 110 -15.98 26.46 1.19
CA ASP A 110 -15.56 25.71 2.37
C ASP A 110 -16.33 26.13 3.63
N ARG A 111 -16.47 25.23 4.61
CA ARG A 111 -17.10 25.51 5.91
C ARG A 111 -18.52 26.09 5.78
N ASN A 112 -19.37 25.39 5.03
CA ASN A 112 -20.79 25.70 4.86
C ASN A 112 -21.68 24.51 5.30
N HIS A 113 -22.96 24.51 4.93
CA HIS A 113 -23.91 23.43 5.19
C HIS A 113 -24.29 22.66 3.91
N VAL A 114 -23.37 22.56 2.95
CA VAL A 114 -23.59 21.87 1.68
C VAL A 114 -23.64 20.36 1.95
N SER A 115 -24.75 19.70 1.59
CA SER A 115 -24.96 18.26 1.82
C SER A 115 -24.92 17.43 0.53
N SER A 116 -24.99 18.08 -0.63
CA SER A 116 -24.82 17.47 -1.95
C SER A 116 -24.00 18.39 -2.85
N ALA A 117 -23.17 17.81 -3.71
CA ALA A 117 -22.38 18.52 -4.70
C ALA A 117 -23.05 18.50 -6.11
N GLU A 118 -24.34 18.15 -6.17
CA GLU A 118 -25.18 18.27 -7.37
C GLU A 118 -25.46 19.74 -7.70
N LEU A 119 -24.49 20.37 -8.34
CA LEU A 119 -24.61 21.67 -8.97
C LEU A 119 -24.90 21.48 -10.46
N ASP A 120 -25.64 22.41 -11.07
CA ASP A 120 -25.82 22.36 -12.51
C ASP A 120 -24.45 22.51 -13.21
N PRO A 121 -24.22 21.85 -14.37
CA PRO A 121 -22.92 21.88 -15.01
C PRO A 121 -22.41 23.30 -15.33
N MET A 122 -21.32 23.70 -14.69
CA MET A 122 -20.63 24.96 -14.95
C MET A 122 -19.53 24.76 -16.00
N SER A 123 -19.75 25.24 -17.23
CA SER A 123 -18.94 24.87 -18.40
C SER A 123 -17.46 25.30 -18.34
N TYR A 124 -17.12 26.29 -17.50
CA TYR A 124 -15.77 26.84 -17.40
C TYR A 124 -15.13 26.67 -16.02
N LEU A 125 -15.80 26.01 -15.08
CA LEU A 125 -15.29 25.83 -13.73
C LEU A 125 -14.04 24.95 -13.76
N GLN A 126 -12.95 25.45 -13.17
CA GLN A 126 -11.65 24.78 -13.09
C GLN A 126 -11.29 24.40 -11.65
N VAL A 127 -11.79 25.14 -10.66
CA VAL A 127 -11.51 24.87 -9.25
C VAL A 127 -12.80 24.90 -8.45
N LEU A 128 -13.06 23.82 -7.72
CA LEU A 128 -14.18 23.70 -6.79
C LEU A 128 -13.66 23.24 -5.43
N THR A 129 -13.93 24.02 -4.38
CA THR A 129 -13.60 23.64 -2.99
C THR A 129 -14.86 23.65 -2.14
N LEU A 130 -15.11 22.51 -1.48
CA LEU A 130 -16.23 22.23 -0.59
C LEU A 130 -15.73 21.56 0.69
N ASN A 131 -14.54 21.95 1.18
CA ASN A 131 -13.96 21.40 2.39
C ASN A 131 -14.84 21.68 3.62
N LYS A 132 -14.87 20.77 4.60
CA LYS A 132 -15.59 20.94 5.88
C LYS A 132 -17.08 21.26 5.71
N ASN A 133 -17.72 20.56 4.78
CA ASN A 133 -19.17 20.61 4.55
C ASN A 133 -19.83 19.31 5.09
N LYS A 134 -20.99 18.93 4.56
CA LYS A 134 -21.78 17.76 4.98
C LYS A 134 -22.01 16.77 3.84
N LEU A 135 -21.13 16.74 2.83
CA LEU A 135 -21.27 15.83 1.69
C LEU A 135 -21.14 14.37 2.14
N THR A 136 -21.98 13.49 1.60
CA THR A 136 -21.90 12.03 1.84
C THR A 136 -21.48 11.22 0.61
N SER A 137 -21.42 11.87 -0.56
CA SER A 137 -21.09 11.28 -1.85
C SER A 137 -20.48 12.35 -2.76
N THR A 138 -19.67 11.94 -3.74
CA THR A 138 -19.20 12.82 -4.82
C THR A 138 -20.16 12.88 -6.02
N SER A 139 -21.35 12.30 -5.91
CA SER A 139 -22.34 12.26 -6.98
C SER A 139 -22.78 13.66 -7.40
N GLY A 140 -22.99 13.84 -8.70
CA GLY A 140 -23.44 15.12 -9.27
C GLY A 140 -22.31 16.09 -9.63
N ILE A 141 -21.06 15.78 -9.28
CA ILE A 141 -19.92 16.58 -9.72
C ILE A 141 -19.57 16.21 -11.15
N SER A 142 -20.01 17.04 -12.09
CA SER A 142 -19.83 16.83 -13.52
C SER A 142 -19.47 18.15 -14.20
N HIS A 143 -18.19 18.50 -14.17
CA HIS A 143 -17.66 19.77 -14.69
C HIS A 143 -16.45 19.50 -15.59
N LYS A 144 -16.67 19.53 -16.91
CA LYS A 144 -15.71 19.06 -17.92
C LYS A 144 -14.31 19.70 -17.86
N LEU A 145 -14.21 20.94 -17.39
CA LEU A 145 -12.94 21.68 -17.30
C LEU A 145 -12.36 21.73 -15.88
N LEU A 146 -12.97 21.01 -14.93
CA LEU A 146 -12.53 20.96 -13.54
C LEU A 146 -11.14 20.33 -13.47
N GLN A 147 -10.20 21.06 -12.88
CA GLN A 147 -8.81 20.66 -12.69
C GLN A 147 -8.56 20.30 -11.22
N CYS A 148 -9.09 21.10 -10.29
CA CYS A 148 -8.94 20.88 -8.86
C CYS A 148 -10.30 20.72 -8.18
N LEU A 149 -10.44 19.64 -7.41
CA LEU A 149 -11.61 19.35 -6.58
C LEU A 149 -11.18 19.04 -5.15
N GLU A 150 -11.55 19.91 -4.21
CA GLU A 150 -11.25 19.72 -2.79
C GLU A 150 -12.51 19.47 -1.96
N LEU A 151 -12.57 18.29 -1.33
CA LEU A 151 -13.71 17.79 -0.57
C LEU A 151 -13.27 17.29 0.82
N ASN A 152 -12.18 17.83 1.37
CA ASN A 152 -11.62 17.38 2.63
C ASN A 152 -12.61 17.56 3.81
N HIS A 153 -12.57 16.65 4.77
CA HIS A 153 -13.34 16.69 6.02
C HIS A 153 -14.84 16.83 5.82
N ASN A 154 -15.40 16.08 4.86
CA ASN A 154 -16.83 15.86 4.72
C ASN A 154 -17.20 14.51 5.36
N ASN A 155 -18.32 13.91 4.97
CA ASN A 155 -18.77 12.58 5.38
C ASN A 155 -18.86 11.62 4.18
N ILE A 156 -18.00 11.77 3.18
CA ILE A 156 -18.09 11.01 1.93
C ILE A 156 -17.75 9.55 2.20
N GLU A 157 -18.66 8.65 1.83
CA GLU A 157 -18.49 7.19 1.99
C GLU A 157 -18.12 6.49 0.68
N GLU A 158 -18.51 7.08 -0.46
CA GLU A 158 -18.34 6.54 -1.80
C GLU A 158 -17.88 7.63 -2.79
N VAL A 159 -16.86 7.32 -3.58
CA VAL A 159 -16.41 8.17 -4.70
C VAL A 159 -17.05 7.65 -5.99
N THR A 160 -18.02 8.40 -6.50
CA THR A 160 -18.84 8.09 -7.70
C THR A 160 -18.53 9.01 -8.88
N LEU A 161 -17.33 9.60 -8.91
CA LEU A 161 -16.90 10.50 -9.98
C LEU A 161 -16.85 9.76 -11.32
N ASN A 162 -17.44 10.36 -12.36
CA ASN A 162 -17.33 9.84 -13.72
C ASN A 162 -16.07 10.39 -14.39
N PRO A 163 -15.08 9.55 -14.74
CA PRO A 163 -13.84 10.03 -15.37
C PRO A 163 -14.06 10.72 -16.72
N TYR A 164 -15.13 10.36 -17.47
CA TYR A 164 -15.47 11.03 -18.73
C TYR A 164 -15.96 12.47 -18.55
N ASP A 165 -16.53 12.79 -17.39
CA ASP A 165 -17.02 14.14 -17.09
C ASP A 165 -15.93 15.02 -16.45
N LEU A 166 -14.75 14.45 -16.17
CA LEU A 166 -13.65 15.05 -15.42
C LEU A 166 -12.29 14.85 -16.09
N GLU A 167 -12.25 14.87 -17.44
CA GLU A 167 -11.05 14.66 -18.27
C GLU A 167 -9.87 15.59 -17.92
N LYS A 168 -10.12 16.72 -17.25
CA LYS A 168 -9.11 17.72 -16.86
C LYS A 168 -8.71 17.66 -15.38
N LEU A 169 -9.35 16.80 -14.58
CA LEU A 169 -9.09 16.73 -13.15
C LEU A 169 -7.68 16.18 -12.92
N ASN A 170 -6.86 16.99 -12.26
CA ASN A 170 -5.48 16.64 -11.93
C ASN A 170 -5.22 16.67 -10.42
N ASN A 171 -6.15 17.22 -9.63
CA ASN A 171 -6.08 17.22 -8.18
C ASN A 171 -7.46 16.89 -7.57
N LEU A 172 -7.52 15.82 -6.77
CA LEU A 172 -8.70 15.40 -6.02
C LEU A 172 -8.30 15.20 -4.56
N GLU A 173 -8.87 16.00 -3.67
CA GLU A 173 -8.53 16.02 -2.26
C GLU A 173 -9.72 15.53 -1.41
N LEU A 174 -9.55 14.36 -0.76
CA LEU A 174 -10.61 13.66 -0.01
C LEU A 174 -10.24 13.39 1.45
N ARG A 175 -9.20 14.03 2.00
CA ARG A 175 -8.68 13.75 3.35
C ARG A 175 -9.77 13.96 4.42
N GLY A 176 -9.84 13.07 5.41
CA GLY A 176 -10.79 13.19 6.51
C GLY A 176 -12.26 12.85 6.18
N ASN A 177 -12.50 12.15 5.07
CA ASN A 177 -13.78 11.49 4.76
C ASN A 177 -13.82 10.04 5.31
N ILE A 178 -14.97 9.36 5.18
CA ILE A 178 -15.22 8.00 5.70
C ILE A 178 -15.26 7.00 4.54
N LEU A 179 -14.24 7.01 3.70
CA LEU A 179 -14.24 6.24 2.44
C LEU A 179 -14.23 4.74 2.71
N THR A 180 -15.16 4.02 2.10
CA THR A 180 -15.36 2.58 2.35
C THR A 180 -14.50 1.68 1.46
N THR A 181 -13.96 2.18 0.35
CA THR A 181 -13.04 1.48 -0.58
C THR A 181 -12.40 2.51 -1.53
N ILE A 182 -11.12 2.34 -1.90
CA ILE A 182 -10.46 3.08 -2.99
C ILE A 182 -9.58 2.14 -3.80
N VAL A 183 -9.82 2.12 -5.11
CA VAL A 183 -9.02 1.40 -6.11
C VAL A 183 -8.84 2.30 -7.33
N ALA A 184 -7.80 2.05 -8.14
CA ALA A 184 -7.49 2.89 -9.30
C ALA A 184 -8.64 2.98 -10.32
N ASP A 185 -9.26 1.85 -10.66
CA ASP A 185 -10.36 1.78 -11.63
C ASP A 185 -11.26 0.56 -11.39
N LEU A 186 -12.49 0.81 -10.92
CA LEU A 186 -13.50 -0.24 -10.71
C LEU A 186 -13.95 -0.93 -12.01
N SER A 187 -13.74 -0.33 -13.18
CA SER A 187 -14.08 -0.94 -14.47
C SER A 187 -13.26 -2.20 -14.76
N LEU A 188 -12.10 -2.35 -14.11
CA LEU A 188 -11.20 -3.49 -14.24
C LEU A 188 -11.70 -4.76 -13.50
N ALA A 189 -12.77 -4.66 -12.71
CA ALA A 189 -13.24 -5.74 -11.84
C ALA A 189 -13.59 -7.04 -12.61
N GLU A 190 -14.15 -6.94 -13.82
CA GLU A 190 -14.48 -8.14 -14.61
C GLU A 190 -13.22 -8.88 -15.09
N TRP A 191 -12.19 -8.14 -15.48
CA TRP A 191 -10.90 -8.73 -15.82
C TRP A 191 -10.23 -9.36 -14.60
N GLY A 192 -10.19 -8.63 -13.48
CA GLY A 192 -9.68 -9.17 -12.21
C GLY A 192 -10.39 -10.45 -11.80
N ARG A 193 -11.72 -10.53 -11.91
CA ARG A 193 -12.48 -11.76 -11.62
C ARG A 193 -12.04 -12.93 -12.48
N LYS A 194 -11.79 -12.71 -13.79
CA LYS A 194 -11.31 -13.77 -14.70
C LYS A 194 -9.94 -14.30 -14.27
N GLU A 195 -9.01 -13.42 -13.88
CA GLU A 195 -7.69 -13.84 -13.40
C GLU A 195 -7.75 -14.53 -12.04
N ILE A 196 -8.59 -14.06 -11.13
CA ILE A 196 -8.85 -14.72 -9.84
C ILE A 196 -9.34 -16.16 -10.07
N THR A 197 -10.31 -16.37 -10.96
CA THR A 197 -10.79 -17.72 -11.29
C THR A 197 -9.69 -18.61 -11.89
N LEU A 198 -8.77 -18.06 -12.69
CA LEU A 198 -7.61 -18.82 -13.17
C LEU A 198 -6.64 -19.15 -12.02
N ALA A 199 -6.37 -18.19 -11.14
CA ALA A 199 -5.50 -18.38 -9.99
C ALA A 199 -6.07 -19.41 -8.99
N GLU A 200 -7.38 -19.44 -8.75
CA GLU A 200 -8.02 -20.45 -7.91
C GLU A 200 -7.70 -21.89 -8.36
N ASN A 201 -7.64 -22.13 -9.67
CA ASN A 201 -7.27 -23.44 -10.23
C ASN A 201 -5.78 -23.79 -9.97
N GLU A 202 -4.92 -22.79 -9.81
CA GLU A 202 -3.51 -22.97 -9.48
C GLU A 202 -3.24 -22.85 -7.97
N MET A 203 -4.26 -22.67 -7.13
CA MET A 203 -4.10 -22.50 -5.68
C MET A 203 -4.79 -23.63 -4.87
N PRO A 204 -4.37 -24.90 -5.07
CA PRO A 204 -5.07 -26.06 -4.50
C PRO A 204 -5.07 -26.08 -2.97
N GLY A 205 -4.06 -25.50 -2.32
CA GLY A 205 -4.00 -25.38 -0.85
C GLY A 205 -5.15 -24.55 -0.30
N LEU A 206 -5.32 -23.32 -0.81
CA LEU A 206 -6.42 -22.44 -0.42
C LEU A 206 -7.78 -23.06 -0.75
N MET A 207 -7.93 -23.66 -1.93
CA MET A 207 -9.19 -24.32 -2.31
C MET A 207 -9.54 -25.49 -1.39
N ALA A 208 -8.54 -26.27 -0.96
CA ALA A 208 -8.75 -27.34 0.00
C ALA A 208 -9.13 -26.82 1.39
N ILE A 209 -8.54 -25.72 1.84
CA ILE A 209 -8.89 -25.06 3.10
C ILE A 209 -10.32 -24.52 3.07
N ARG A 210 -10.76 -23.87 1.97
CA ARG A 210 -12.16 -23.46 1.78
C ARG A 210 -13.10 -24.66 1.88
N LYS A 211 -12.77 -25.77 1.21
CA LYS A 211 -13.58 -26.99 1.28
C LYS A 211 -13.63 -27.59 2.68
N LYS A 212 -12.52 -27.55 3.42
CA LYS A 212 -12.41 -28.15 4.76
C LYS A 212 -13.13 -27.33 5.83
N TYR A 213 -12.97 -26.00 5.81
CA TYR A 213 -13.40 -25.13 6.91
C TYR A 213 -14.53 -24.15 6.55
N GLY A 214 -14.88 -24.01 5.26
CA GLY A 214 -15.87 -23.03 4.80
C GLY A 214 -17.26 -23.22 5.40
N SER A 215 -17.73 -24.47 5.55
CA SER A 215 -19.03 -24.74 6.19
C SER A 215 -19.04 -24.48 7.69
N GLU A 216 -17.89 -24.61 8.36
CA GLU A 216 -17.75 -24.41 9.80
C GLU A 216 -17.62 -22.91 10.16
N LYS A 217 -17.19 -22.09 9.20
CA LYS A 217 -16.92 -20.66 9.38
C LYS A 217 -16.02 -20.41 10.61
N VAL A 218 -14.90 -21.14 10.67
CA VAL A 218 -13.99 -21.16 11.83
C VAL A 218 -13.39 -19.81 12.20
N LEU A 219 -13.37 -18.83 11.29
CA LEU A 219 -12.92 -17.46 11.53
C LEU A 219 -14.07 -16.49 11.83
N LYS A 220 -15.29 -16.98 12.10
CA LYS A 220 -16.43 -16.12 12.44
C LYS A 220 -16.10 -15.20 13.62
N GLY A 221 -16.27 -13.89 13.39
CA GLY A 221 -15.99 -12.83 14.37
C GLY A 221 -14.56 -12.27 14.32
N ALA A 222 -13.68 -12.88 13.52
CA ALA A 222 -12.38 -12.29 13.20
C ALA A 222 -12.57 -11.04 12.33
N ARG A 223 -11.81 -9.99 12.65
CA ARG A 223 -11.71 -8.72 11.95
C ARG A 223 -10.24 -8.56 11.57
N ILE A 224 -9.90 -9.03 10.38
CA ILE A 224 -8.52 -9.15 9.91
C ILE A 224 -8.16 -7.89 9.11
N ALA A 225 -7.24 -7.10 9.63
CA ALA A 225 -6.55 -6.08 8.86
C ALA A 225 -5.36 -6.72 8.15
N GLY A 226 -5.35 -6.65 6.82
CA GLY A 226 -4.27 -7.17 5.98
C GLY A 226 -3.41 -6.04 5.42
N CYS A 227 -2.09 -6.19 5.54
CA CYS A 227 -1.09 -5.38 4.84
C CYS A 227 -0.15 -6.30 4.07
N LEU A 228 -0.50 -6.55 2.80
CA LEU A 228 0.21 -7.48 1.93
C LEU A 228 -0.06 -7.08 0.48
N HIS A 229 0.94 -7.21 -0.40
CA HIS A 229 0.84 -6.94 -1.84
C HIS A 229 -0.55 -7.26 -2.43
N MET A 230 -1.29 -6.27 -2.92
CA MET A 230 -2.66 -6.45 -3.40
C MET A 230 -2.67 -7.03 -4.83
N THR A 231 -2.44 -8.34 -4.94
CA THR A 231 -2.32 -9.10 -6.20
C THR A 231 -3.53 -10.01 -6.47
N VAL A 232 -3.58 -10.62 -7.65
CA VAL A 232 -4.55 -11.70 -7.95
C VAL A 232 -4.44 -12.86 -6.95
N GLN A 233 -3.22 -13.22 -6.53
CA GLN A 233 -3.02 -14.30 -5.57
C GLN A 233 -3.58 -13.91 -4.20
N THR A 234 -3.34 -12.68 -3.78
CA THR A 234 -3.84 -12.14 -2.51
C THR A 234 -5.36 -12.01 -2.50
N ALA A 235 -5.97 -11.69 -3.66
CA ALA A 235 -7.42 -11.72 -3.80
C ALA A 235 -8.01 -13.12 -3.46
N VAL A 236 -7.36 -14.21 -3.88
CA VAL A 236 -7.77 -15.59 -3.52
C VAL A 236 -7.62 -15.84 -2.01
N LEU A 237 -6.56 -15.33 -1.37
CA LEU A 237 -6.37 -15.37 0.09
C LEU A 237 -7.49 -14.62 0.81
N ILE A 238 -7.77 -13.37 0.43
CA ILE A 238 -8.83 -12.53 1.00
C ILE A 238 -10.18 -13.26 0.95
N GLU A 239 -10.57 -13.75 -0.24
CA GLU A 239 -11.83 -14.47 -0.40
C GLU A 239 -11.85 -15.80 0.37
N THR A 240 -10.69 -16.42 0.62
CA THR A 240 -10.60 -17.60 1.49
C THR A 240 -10.87 -17.24 2.95
N LEU A 241 -10.29 -16.16 3.46
CA LEU A 241 -10.52 -15.69 4.83
C LEU A 241 -12.00 -15.34 5.05
N VAL A 242 -12.62 -14.64 4.08
CA VAL A 242 -14.05 -14.32 4.10
C VAL A 242 -14.91 -15.59 4.00
N GLU A 243 -14.55 -16.54 3.14
CA GLU A 243 -15.24 -17.84 3.06
C GLU A 243 -15.14 -18.62 4.37
N LEU A 244 -14.08 -18.42 5.17
CA LEU A 244 -13.95 -19.00 6.50
C LEU A 244 -14.67 -18.18 7.59
N GLY A 245 -15.34 -17.09 7.25
CA GLY A 245 -16.21 -16.31 8.13
C GLY A 245 -15.60 -15.03 8.72
N ALA A 246 -14.39 -14.64 8.31
CA ALA A 246 -13.78 -13.40 8.75
C ALA A 246 -14.41 -12.18 8.07
N GLU A 247 -14.42 -11.05 8.76
CA GLU A 247 -14.48 -9.72 8.15
C GLU A 247 -13.05 -9.29 7.83
N VAL A 248 -12.84 -8.73 6.62
CA VAL A 248 -11.49 -8.40 6.12
C VAL A 248 -11.47 -6.98 5.58
N GLN A 249 -10.40 -6.24 5.87
CA GLN A 249 -10.04 -4.97 5.23
C GLN A 249 -8.58 -5.03 4.80
N TRP A 250 -8.23 -4.48 3.64
CA TRP A 250 -6.92 -4.72 3.04
C TRP A 250 -6.23 -3.46 2.51
N SER A 251 -4.90 -3.45 2.67
CA SER A 251 -3.97 -2.49 2.08
C SER A 251 -2.78 -3.25 1.48
N SER A 252 -2.10 -2.63 0.52
CA SER A 252 -0.85 -3.17 -0.02
C SER A 252 0.31 -2.87 0.92
N CYS A 253 1.33 -3.72 0.98
CA CYS A 253 2.59 -3.45 1.71
C CYS A 253 3.70 -2.86 0.81
N ASN A 254 3.38 -2.51 -0.44
CA ASN A 254 4.32 -1.83 -1.33
C ASN A 254 3.60 -1.03 -2.42
N ILE A 255 4.01 0.24 -2.57
CA ILE A 255 3.41 1.22 -3.47
C ILE A 255 3.37 0.84 -4.95
N PHE A 256 4.20 -0.10 -5.41
CA PHE A 256 4.23 -0.54 -6.80
C PHE A 256 3.74 -1.97 -7.00
N SER A 257 3.30 -2.67 -5.95
CA SER A 257 2.98 -4.10 -6.04
C SER A 257 1.53 -4.41 -6.37
N THR A 258 0.63 -3.44 -6.20
CA THR A 258 -0.80 -3.61 -6.46
C THR A 258 -1.05 -3.96 -7.94
N GLN A 259 -1.94 -4.92 -8.14
CA GLN A 259 -2.53 -5.23 -9.44
C GLN A 259 -3.94 -4.66 -9.44
N ASP A 260 -4.13 -3.52 -10.10
CA ASP A 260 -5.36 -2.71 -9.98
C ASP A 260 -6.63 -3.47 -10.36
N HIS A 261 -6.55 -4.40 -11.32
CA HIS A 261 -7.67 -5.26 -11.68
C HIS A 261 -8.04 -6.24 -10.58
N ALA A 262 -7.08 -6.77 -9.83
CA ALA A 262 -7.34 -7.62 -8.66
C ALA A 262 -7.98 -6.82 -7.52
N ALA A 263 -7.43 -5.63 -7.24
CA ALA A 263 -8.00 -4.71 -6.24
C ALA A 263 -9.45 -4.35 -6.60
N ALA A 264 -9.71 -3.99 -7.86
CA ALA A 264 -11.06 -3.68 -8.35
C ALA A 264 -12.02 -4.87 -8.23
N ALA A 265 -11.57 -6.09 -8.49
CA ALA A 265 -12.39 -7.29 -8.37
C ALA A 265 -12.79 -7.60 -6.91
N ILE A 266 -11.91 -7.36 -5.94
CA ILE A 266 -12.21 -7.49 -4.51
C ILE A 266 -13.09 -6.34 -4.03
N ALA A 267 -12.79 -5.10 -4.40
CA ALA A 267 -13.64 -3.95 -4.13
C ALA A 267 -15.09 -4.19 -4.59
N LYS A 268 -15.28 -4.79 -5.78
CA LYS A 268 -16.59 -5.09 -6.35
C LYS A 268 -17.40 -6.11 -5.53
N THR A 269 -16.77 -6.94 -4.70
CA THR A 269 -17.48 -7.85 -3.78
C THR A 269 -17.94 -7.17 -2.49
N GLY A 270 -17.60 -5.89 -2.29
CA GLY A 270 -17.92 -5.13 -1.08
C GLY A 270 -16.93 -5.30 0.07
N ILE A 271 -15.76 -5.92 -0.19
CA ILE A 271 -14.65 -6.02 0.75
C ILE A 271 -13.83 -4.72 0.66
N PRO A 272 -13.62 -3.99 1.78
CA PRO A 272 -12.80 -2.77 1.78
C PRO A 272 -11.34 -3.05 1.37
N VAL A 273 -10.93 -2.43 0.27
CA VAL A 273 -9.55 -2.44 -0.22
C VAL A 273 -9.12 -1.00 -0.48
N TYR A 274 -7.94 -0.66 0.02
CA TYR A 274 -7.29 0.63 -0.14
C TYR A 274 -5.92 0.37 -0.73
N ALA A 275 -5.86 0.25 -2.05
CA ALA A 275 -4.63 -0.08 -2.75
C ALA A 275 -4.71 0.26 -4.24
N TRP A 276 -3.64 0.86 -4.79
CA TRP A 276 -3.44 1.04 -6.22
C TRP A 276 -1.95 1.03 -6.58
N LYS A 277 -1.63 0.80 -7.85
CA LYS A 277 -0.23 0.83 -8.30
C LYS A 277 0.22 2.29 -8.47
N GLY A 278 1.32 2.65 -7.82
CA GLY A 278 1.89 3.99 -7.88
C GLY A 278 1.42 4.93 -6.78
N GLU A 279 1.06 4.39 -5.61
CA GLU A 279 0.86 5.18 -4.39
C GLU A 279 2.08 6.06 -4.07
N THR A 280 1.84 7.23 -3.51
CA THR A 280 2.85 8.00 -2.77
C THR A 280 3.06 7.41 -1.38
N ASP A 281 4.17 7.75 -0.72
CA ASP A 281 4.43 7.26 0.65
C ASP A 281 3.36 7.76 1.66
N GLU A 282 2.74 8.93 1.42
CA GLU A 282 1.63 9.43 2.24
C GLU A 282 0.35 8.63 2.02
N GLU A 283 0.01 8.32 0.76
CA GLU A 283 -1.15 7.49 0.41
C GLU A 283 -0.99 6.06 0.92
N TYR A 284 0.21 5.50 0.85
CA TYR A 284 0.55 4.19 1.39
C TYR A 284 0.20 4.09 2.87
N LEU A 285 0.70 5.03 3.68
CA LEU A 285 0.42 5.06 5.11
C LEU A 285 -1.07 5.28 5.38
N TRP A 286 -1.72 6.16 4.62
CA TRP A 286 -3.16 6.40 4.72
C TRP A 286 -3.97 5.13 4.43
N CYS A 287 -3.58 4.34 3.43
CA CYS A 287 -4.24 3.08 3.08
C CYS A 287 -4.19 2.07 4.23
N ILE A 288 -3.03 1.92 4.89
CA ILE A 288 -2.90 1.05 6.07
C ILE A 288 -3.84 1.52 7.18
N GLU A 289 -3.90 2.83 7.45
CA GLU A 289 -4.77 3.40 8.48
C GLU A 289 -6.26 3.12 8.23
N GLN A 290 -6.70 3.04 6.97
CA GLN A 290 -8.11 2.74 6.66
C GLN A 290 -8.51 1.31 7.02
N THR A 291 -7.55 0.40 7.18
CA THR A 291 -7.84 -1.01 7.50
C THR A 291 -8.12 -1.24 8.99
N LEU A 292 -7.87 -0.26 9.85
CA LEU A 292 -7.78 -0.47 11.31
C LEU A 292 -9.13 -0.62 12.01
N VAL A 293 -10.19 0.04 11.51
CA VAL A 293 -11.52 0.08 12.14
C VAL A 293 -12.56 -0.45 11.17
N PHE A 294 -13.42 -1.35 11.66
CA PHE A 294 -14.43 -2.05 10.86
C PHE A 294 -15.79 -1.36 10.95
N LYS A 295 -16.74 -1.80 10.12
CA LYS A 295 -18.08 -1.19 9.97
C LYS A 295 -18.88 -1.09 11.28
N ASP A 296 -18.64 -1.97 12.25
CA ASP A 296 -19.29 -1.91 13.57
C ASP A 296 -18.61 -0.93 14.56
N GLY A 297 -17.63 -0.17 14.09
CA GLY A 297 -16.82 0.78 14.87
C GLY A 297 -15.74 0.13 15.72
N LYS A 298 -15.58 -1.20 15.67
CA LYS A 298 -14.54 -1.90 16.44
C LYS A 298 -13.23 -1.96 15.68
N PRO A 299 -12.09 -1.91 16.39
CA PRO A 299 -10.79 -2.10 15.76
C PRO A 299 -10.61 -3.55 15.30
N LEU A 300 -9.60 -3.76 14.46
CA LEU A 300 -9.06 -5.06 14.12
C LEU A 300 -8.86 -5.93 15.38
N ASN A 301 -9.00 -7.24 15.22
CA ASN A 301 -8.66 -8.20 16.27
C ASN A 301 -7.70 -9.31 15.82
N LEU A 302 -7.27 -9.25 14.57
CA LEU A 302 -6.19 -10.04 13.99
C LEU A 302 -5.45 -9.19 12.96
N ILE A 303 -4.15 -9.42 12.84
CA ILE A 303 -3.28 -8.79 11.85
C ILE A 303 -2.74 -9.88 10.91
N LEU A 304 -2.72 -9.62 9.62
CA LEU A 304 -2.00 -10.40 8.62
C LEU A 304 -1.03 -9.45 7.90
N ASP A 305 0.26 -9.68 8.06
CA ASP A 305 1.29 -8.71 7.69
C ASP A 305 2.37 -9.32 6.79
N ASP A 306 2.94 -8.48 5.95
CA ASP A 306 4.07 -8.76 5.07
C ASP A 306 5.00 -7.54 5.13
N GLY A 307 6.05 -7.66 5.94
CA GLY A 307 7.05 -6.60 6.15
C GLY A 307 7.03 -5.97 7.53
N GLY A 308 5.90 -6.07 8.23
CA GLY A 308 5.72 -5.58 9.60
C GLY A 308 5.24 -4.14 9.71
N ASP A 309 4.84 -3.48 8.62
CA ASP A 309 4.43 -2.07 8.63
C ASP A 309 3.11 -1.86 9.38
N LEU A 310 2.11 -2.70 9.16
CA LEU A 310 0.86 -2.65 9.92
C LEU A 310 1.10 -2.96 11.39
N THR A 311 1.92 -3.97 11.68
CA THR A 311 2.33 -4.33 13.04
C THR A 311 2.99 -3.14 13.74
N ASN A 312 3.96 -2.49 13.09
CA ASN A 312 4.67 -1.34 13.65
C ASN A 312 3.72 -0.16 13.87
N LEU A 313 2.88 0.17 12.89
CA LEU A 313 1.91 1.26 12.98
C LEU A 313 0.99 1.07 14.18
N VAL A 314 0.43 -0.12 14.36
CA VAL A 314 -0.48 -0.41 15.48
C VAL A 314 0.25 -0.41 16.82
N HIS A 315 1.47 -0.94 16.90
CA HIS A 315 2.25 -0.93 18.16
C HIS A 315 2.70 0.48 18.58
N THR A 316 2.92 1.38 17.64
CA THR A 316 3.48 2.72 17.90
C THR A 316 2.41 3.80 17.99
N LYS A 317 1.46 3.83 17.06
CA LYS A 317 0.48 4.91 16.92
C LYS A 317 -0.89 4.56 17.48
N PHE A 318 -1.28 3.28 17.46
CA PHE A 318 -2.61 2.83 17.91
C PHE A 318 -2.55 1.65 18.90
N PRO A 319 -1.72 1.72 19.97
CA PRO A 319 -1.53 0.60 20.89
C PRO A 319 -2.83 0.16 21.60
N GLU A 320 -3.83 1.03 21.69
CA GLU A 320 -5.15 0.73 22.23
C GLU A 320 -5.91 -0.34 21.43
N TYR A 321 -5.64 -0.49 20.12
CA TYR A 321 -6.26 -1.51 19.27
C TYR A 321 -5.73 -2.91 19.55
N LEU A 322 -4.56 -3.03 20.21
CA LEU A 322 -3.99 -4.34 20.57
C LEU A 322 -4.69 -5.02 21.73
N LYS A 323 -5.55 -4.33 22.49
CA LYS A 323 -6.22 -4.89 23.68
C LYS A 323 -7.11 -6.09 23.37
N GLU A 324 -7.79 -6.06 22.22
CA GLU A 324 -8.64 -7.17 21.74
C GLU A 324 -8.00 -7.96 20.60
N CYS A 325 -6.78 -7.60 20.20
CA CYS A 325 -6.06 -8.30 19.14
C CYS A 325 -5.53 -9.64 19.64
N ARG A 326 -5.99 -10.72 19.01
CA ARG A 326 -5.63 -12.10 19.39
C ARG A 326 -4.28 -12.55 18.85
N GLY A 327 -3.72 -11.82 17.90
CA GLY A 327 -2.40 -12.10 17.34
C GLY A 327 -2.18 -11.57 15.94
N LEU A 328 -0.99 -11.85 15.43
CA LEU A 328 -0.56 -11.49 14.09
C LEU A 328 0.15 -12.65 13.40
N SER A 329 0.07 -12.74 12.08
CA SER A 329 0.90 -13.64 11.27
C SER A 329 1.72 -12.86 10.26
N GLU A 330 3.02 -13.16 10.17
CA GLU A 330 3.98 -12.40 9.36
C GLU A 330 4.66 -13.29 8.31
N GLU A 331 4.59 -12.85 7.06
CA GLU A 331 4.99 -13.59 5.87
C GLU A 331 6.51 -13.55 5.61
N THR A 332 7.20 -12.46 5.92
CA THR A 332 8.53 -12.19 5.37
C THR A 332 9.66 -12.31 6.37
N THR A 333 10.86 -12.64 5.88
CA THR A 333 12.10 -12.66 6.67
C THR A 333 12.32 -11.34 7.40
N THR A 334 12.05 -10.22 6.75
CA THR A 334 12.27 -8.88 7.30
C THR A 334 11.28 -8.56 8.42
N GLY A 335 9.99 -8.79 8.21
CA GLY A 335 8.97 -8.59 9.24
C GLY A 335 9.21 -9.52 10.44
N VAL A 336 9.59 -10.78 10.20
CA VAL A 336 9.93 -11.73 11.28
C VAL A 336 11.15 -11.25 12.08
N HIS A 337 12.19 -10.73 11.41
CA HIS A 337 13.34 -10.16 12.10
C HIS A 337 12.93 -8.98 13.01
N ASN A 338 12.02 -8.13 12.52
CA ASN A 338 11.43 -7.05 13.31
C ASN A 338 10.66 -7.60 14.53
N LEU A 339 9.85 -8.65 14.37
CA LEU A 339 9.12 -9.27 15.48
C LEU A 339 10.05 -9.83 16.56
N TYR A 340 11.13 -10.51 16.19
CA TYR A 340 12.12 -10.99 17.16
C TYR A 340 12.83 -9.84 17.89
N ARG A 341 13.12 -8.73 17.20
CA ARG A 341 13.63 -7.50 17.82
C ARG A 341 12.62 -6.93 18.82
N MET A 342 11.37 -6.73 18.41
CA MET A 342 10.29 -6.22 19.26
C MET A 342 10.06 -7.11 20.48
N MET A 343 10.15 -8.44 20.33
CA MET A 343 10.06 -9.39 21.43
C MET A 343 11.22 -9.23 22.41
N LYS A 344 12.46 -9.15 21.91
CA LYS A 344 13.67 -8.95 22.73
C LYS A 344 13.65 -7.62 23.51
N GLU A 345 13.06 -6.59 22.91
CA GLU A 345 12.92 -5.25 23.50
C GLU A 345 11.68 -5.11 24.40
N GLY A 346 10.84 -6.16 24.50
CA GLY A 346 9.61 -6.12 25.30
C GLY A 346 8.50 -5.23 24.74
N ILE A 347 8.61 -4.84 23.47
CA ILE A 347 7.67 -3.96 22.75
C ILE A 347 6.51 -4.78 22.16
N LEU A 348 6.75 -6.01 21.69
CA LEU A 348 5.71 -6.89 21.14
C LEU A 348 4.62 -7.16 22.19
N LYS A 349 3.36 -6.86 21.88
CA LYS A 349 2.24 -6.96 22.84
C LYS A 349 1.23 -8.07 22.55
N VAL A 350 1.31 -8.70 21.37
CA VAL A 350 0.40 -9.76 20.93
C VAL A 350 1.22 -10.98 20.47
N PRO A 351 0.65 -12.20 20.51
CA PRO A 351 1.33 -13.36 19.95
C PRO A 351 1.49 -13.23 18.43
N ALA A 352 2.61 -13.71 17.92
CA ALA A 352 2.93 -13.69 16.50
C ALA A 352 3.24 -15.10 15.99
N ILE A 353 2.73 -15.45 14.81
CA ILE A 353 3.18 -16.65 14.08
C ILE A 353 4.11 -16.20 12.94
N ASN A 354 5.33 -16.72 12.99
CA ASN A 354 6.32 -16.64 11.92
C ASN A 354 5.90 -17.62 10.81
N VAL A 355 5.25 -17.09 9.77
CA VAL A 355 4.86 -17.86 8.59
C VAL A 355 6.07 -18.07 7.68
N ASN A 356 6.97 -17.07 7.58
CA ASN A 356 8.16 -17.11 6.73
C ASN A 356 8.96 -18.40 6.89
N ASP A 357 9.24 -18.79 8.12
CA ASP A 357 10.13 -19.93 8.42
C ASP A 357 9.41 -21.28 8.43
N SER A 358 8.12 -21.32 8.06
CA SER A 358 7.48 -22.58 7.67
C SER A 358 8.22 -23.14 6.45
N VAL A 359 8.48 -24.44 6.43
CA VAL A 359 9.20 -25.10 5.35
C VAL A 359 8.49 -24.84 4.02
N THR A 360 7.19 -25.06 3.97
CA THR A 360 6.38 -24.84 2.77
C THR A 360 6.28 -23.38 2.34
N LYS A 361 6.74 -22.43 3.15
CA LYS A 361 6.93 -21.04 2.75
C LYS A 361 8.36 -20.80 2.28
N SER A 362 9.33 -20.75 3.20
CA SER A 362 10.68 -20.22 2.91
C SER A 362 11.43 -20.96 1.82
N LYS A 363 11.32 -22.29 1.67
CA LYS A 363 12.01 -23.00 0.55
C LYS A 363 11.14 -23.37 -0.62
N PHE A 364 9.96 -22.76 -0.68
CA PHE A 364 9.14 -22.78 -1.88
C PHE A 364 9.00 -21.37 -2.43
N ASP A 365 8.39 -20.47 -1.67
CA ASP A 365 8.14 -19.07 -2.05
C ASP A 365 9.46 -18.33 -2.33
N ASN A 366 10.29 -18.14 -1.30
CA ASN A 366 11.50 -17.33 -1.42
C ASN A 366 12.47 -17.93 -2.46
N LEU A 367 12.48 -19.26 -2.63
CA LEU A 367 13.36 -19.96 -3.57
C LEU A 367 12.79 -20.04 -4.99
N TYR A 368 11.69 -20.78 -5.17
CA TYR A 368 11.12 -21.06 -6.49
C TYR A 368 10.34 -19.87 -7.05
N GLY A 369 9.66 -19.09 -6.19
CA GLY A 369 8.98 -17.88 -6.61
C GLY A 369 9.93 -16.83 -7.17
N CYS A 370 11.04 -16.56 -6.47
CA CYS A 370 12.08 -15.64 -6.96
C CYS A 370 12.81 -16.19 -8.19
N ARG A 371 12.98 -17.52 -8.29
CA ARG A 371 13.56 -18.17 -9.47
C ARG A 371 12.75 -17.91 -10.75
N GLU A 372 11.43 -17.84 -10.66
CA GLU A 372 10.58 -17.50 -11.81
C GLU A 372 10.47 -15.98 -12.01
N SER A 373 10.16 -15.25 -10.93
CA SER A 373 9.67 -13.87 -11.02
C SER A 373 10.76 -12.80 -11.16
N LEU A 374 12.01 -13.07 -10.73
CA LEU A 374 13.12 -12.12 -10.89
C LEU A 374 13.32 -11.80 -12.38
N ILE A 375 13.49 -12.85 -13.18
CA ILE A 375 13.74 -12.71 -14.62
C ILE A 375 12.54 -12.08 -15.30
N ASP A 376 11.32 -12.42 -14.90
CA ASP A 376 10.11 -11.80 -15.45
C ASP A 376 10.13 -10.27 -15.25
N GLY A 377 10.43 -9.81 -14.03
CA GLY A 377 10.60 -8.38 -13.73
C GLY A 377 11.67 -7.71 -14.59
N ILE A 378 12.87 -8.29 -14.65
CA ILE A 378 13.97 -7.75 -15.48
C ILE A 378 13.58 -7.71 -16.96
N LYS A 379 12.93 -8.77 -17.47
CA LYS A 379 12.54 -8.89 -18.86
C LYS A 379 11.45 -7.90 -19.25
N ARG A 380 10.35 -7.82 -18.51
CA ARG A 380 9.28 -6.83 -18.78
C ARG A 380 9.81 -5.41 -18.69
N ALA A 381 10.77 -5.15 -17.80
CA ALA A 381 11.39 -3.84 -17.67
C ALA A 381 12.31 -3.49 -18.87
N THR A 382 13.15 -4.42 -19.33
CA THR A 382 14.31 -4.06 -20.18
C THR A 382 14.45 -4.86 -21.47
N ASP A 383 13.75 -5.97 -21.63
CA ASP A 383 13.89 -6.95 -22.71
C ASP A 383 15.34 -7.49 -22.90
N ILE A 384 16.23 -7.24 -21.93
CA ILE A 384 17.67 -7.49 -22.05
C ILE A 384 17.98 -8.97 -22.26
N MET A 385 18.98 -9.28 -23.09
CA MET A 385 19.53 -10.63 -23.20
C MET A 385 20.42 -10.96 -21.99
N ILE A 386 20.02 -11.99 -21.21
CA ILE A 386 20.76 -12.49 -20.03
C ILE A 386 21.98 -13.31 -20.44
N ALA A 387 21.85 -14.13 -21.48
CA ALA A 387 22.93 -14.99 -21.96
C ALA A 387 24.20 -14.18 -22.28
N GLY A 388 25.33 -14.62 -21.74
CA GLY A 388 26.63 -13.98 -21.89
C GLY A 388 26.87 -12.77 -20.98
N LYS A 389 25.89 -12.33 -20.19
CA LYS A 389 26.07 -11.26 -19.20
C LYS A 389 26.75 -11.75 -17.94
N VAL A 390 27.45 -10.84 -17.27
CA VAL A 390 27.87 -11.04 -15.88
C VAL A 390 26.75 -10.56 -14.97
N CYS A 391 26.19 -11.47 -14.18
CA CYS A 391 25.07 -11.19 -13.28
C CYS A 391 25.56 -11.30 -11.83
N VAL A 392 25.45 -10.24 -11.06
CA VAL A 392 25.87 -10.18 -9.66
C VAL A 392 24.64 -10.34 -8.80
N VAL A 393 24.65 -11.29 -7.88
CA VAL A 393 23.60 -11.48 -6.87
C VAL A 393 24.23 -11.26 -5.50
N ALA A 394 23.77 -10.23 -4.80
CA ALA A 394 24.22 -9.93 -3.45
C ALA A 394 23.33 -10.64 -2.43
N GLY A 395 23.92 -11.50 -1.61
CA GLY A 395 23.22 -12.42 -0.73
C GLY A 395 22.93 -13.75 -1.42
N TYR A 396 23.07 -14.84 -0.67
CA TYR A 396 22.84 -16.21 -1.13
C TYR A 396 22.00 -16.99 -0.12
N GLY A 397 21.03 -16.31 0.51
CA GLY A 397 19.89 -16.94 1.19
C GLY A 397 18.94 -17.63 0.20
N ASP A 398 17.70 -17.91 0.60
CA ASP A 398 16.75 -18.61 -0.29
C ASP A 398 16.39 -17.80 -1.53
N VAL A 399 16.17 -16.49 -1.38
CA VAL A 399 15.97 -15.55 -2.50
C VAL A 399 17.17 -15.57 -3.45
N GLY A 400 18.37 -15.30 -2.91
CA GLY A 400 19.62 -15.30 -3.69
C GLY A 400 19.89 -16.61 -4.43
N LYS A 401 19.61 -17.75 -3.80
CA LYS A 401 19.70 -19.09 -4.43
C LYS A 401 18.76 -19.22 -5.63
N GLY A 402 17.51 -18.78 -5.49
CA GLY A 402 16.52 -18.79 -6.57
C GLY A 402 16.92 -17.89 -7.74
N CYS A 403 17.32 -16.67 -7.41
CA CYS A 403 17.81 -15.67 -8.36
C CYS A 403 19.02 -16.17 -9.16
N ALA A 404 20.04 -16.69 -8.47
CA ALA A 404 21.25 -17.22 -9.07
C ALA A 404 20.95 -18.39 -10.02
N GLN A 405 20.09 -19.32 -9.60
CA GLN A 405 19.69 -20.45 -10.44
C GLN A 405 19.01 -19.99 -11.73
N SER A 406 18.12 -19.00 -11.64
CA SER A 406 17.39 -18.45 -12.79
C SER A 406 18.31 -17.77 -13.80
N LEU A 407 19.17 -16.87 -13.32
CA LEU A 407 20.14 -16.14 -14.16
C LEU A 407 21.11 -17.10 -14.86
N ARG A 408 21.61 -18.12 -14.15
CA ARG A 408 22.48 -19.15 -14.71
C ARG A 408 21.76 -19.99 -15.77
N ALA A 409 20.52 -20.38 -15.53
CA ALA A 409 19.73 -21.18 -16.46
C ALA A 409 19.52 -20.47 -17.81
N LEU A 410 19.51 -19.14 -17.83
CA LEU A 410 19.45 -18.31 -19.05
C LEU A 410 20.82 -17.94 -19.62
N GLY A 411 21.89 -18.60 -19.18
CA GLY A 411 23.25 -18.41 -19.71
C GLY A 411 24.01 -17.21 -19.15
N GLY A 412 23.54 -16.62 -18.04
CA GLY A 412 24.29 -15.60 -17.30
C GLY A 412 25.45 -16.21 -16.53
N ARG A 413 26.60 -15.52 -16.51
CA ARG A 413 27.71 -15.86 -15.62
C ARG A 413 27.46 -15.19 -14.27
N VAL A 414 26.98 -15.98 -13.32
CA VAL A 414 26.55 -15.48 -12.00
C VAL A 414 27.74 -15.39 -11.04
N ILE A 415 27.83 -14.25 -10.34
CA ILE A 415 28.81 -13.98 -9.27
C ILE A 415 28.02 -13.63 -8.01
N ILE A 416 28.44 -14.19 -6.88
CA ILE A 416 27.79 -14.02 -5.59
C ILE A 416 28.63 -13.11 -4.68
N THR A 417 27.96 -12.27 -3.90
CA THR A 417 28.57 -11.64 -2.71
C THR A 417 27.87 -12.18 -1.46
N GLU A 418 28.63 -12.50 -0.42
CA GLU A 418 28.10 -13.05 0.82
C GLU A 418 28.94 -12.68 2.03
N ILE A 419 28.26 -12.51 3.17
CA ILE A 419 28.87 -12.32 4.48
C ILE A 419 28.84 -13.61 5.31
N ASP A 420 27.89 -14.51 5.04
CA ASP A 420 27.78 -15.78 5.75
C ASP A 420 28.67 -16.84 5.09
N PRO A 421 29.67 -17.40 5.79
CA PRO A 421 30.59 -18.38 5.21
C PRO A 421 29.91 -19.70 4.82
N ILE A 422 28.78 -20.07 5.43
CA ILE A 422 28.00 -21.26 5.06
C ILE A 422 27.33 -21.03 3.70
N ASN A 423 26.67 -19.89 3.53
CA ASN A 423 26.02 -19.55 2.25
C ASN A 423 27.07 -19.33 1.15
N ALA A 424 28.19 -18.67 1.44
CA ALA A 424 29.31 -18.51 0.52
C ALA A 424 29.88 -19.87 0.07
N LEU A 425 30.07 -20.81 1.02
CA LEU A 425 30.53 -22.16 0.69
C LEU A 425 29.50 -22.89 -0.18
N GLN A 426 28.20 -22.77 0.10
CA GLN A 426 27.16 -23.32 -0.77
C GLN A 426 27.23 -22.76 -2.18
N ALA A 427 27.37 -21.43 -2.35
CA ALA A 427 27.52 -20.80 -3.66
C ALA A 427 28.75 -21.33 -4.42
N ALA A 428 29.90 -21.42 -3.75
CA ALA A 428 31.12 -21.95 -4.34
C ALA A 428 30.97 -23.42 -4.76
N MET A 429 30.30 -24.25 -3.95
CA MET A 429 30.06 -25.67 -4.24
C MET A 429 29.10 -25.88 -5.42
N GLU A 430 28.23 -24.92 -5.72
CA GLU A 430 27.40 -24.89 -6.93
C GLU A 430 28.18 -24.38 -8.16
N GLY A 431 29.40 -23.90 -7.99
CA GLY A 431 30.28 -23.41 -9.06
C GLY A 431 30.12 -21.92 -9.38
N TYR A 432 29.58 -21.12 -8.47
CA TYR A 432 29.58 -19.66 -8.59
C TYR A 432 30.89 -19.06 -8.09
N GLU A 433 31.38 -18.03 -8.77
CA GLU A 433 32.42 -17.15 -8.22
C GLU A 433 31.83 -16.40 -7.02
N VAL A 434 32.55 -16.39 -5.88
CA VAL A 434 32.17 -15.63 -4.69
C VAL A 434 33.24 -14.58 -4.44
N THR A 435 32.87 -13.30 -4.47
CA THR A 435 33.76 -12.16 -4.20
C THR A 435 32.99 -10.98 -3.59
N THR A 436 33.62 -9.83 -3.40
CA THR A 436 33.01 -8.62 -2.83
C THR A 436 32.37 -7.74 -3.88
N MET A 437 31.49 -6.82 -3.44
CA MET A 437 30.81 -5.88 -4.35
C MET A 437 31.83 -4.92 -5.00
N GLU A 438 32.85 -4.52 -4.26
CA GLU A 438 33.92 -3.63 -4.71
C GLU A 438 34.66 -4.23 -5.91
N GLU A 439 35.06 -5.51 -5.82
CA GLU A 439 35.76 -6.20 -6.91
C GLU A 439 34.87 -6.38 -8.16
N VAL A 440 33.62 -6.79 -7.95
CA VAL A 440 32.73 -7.17 -9.05
C VAL A 440 32.07 -5.96 -9.74
N SER A 441 32.00 -4.80 -9.07
CA SER A 441 31.37 -3.57 -9.58
C SER A 441 31.91 -3.12 -10.95
N THR A 442 33.15 -3.47 -11.29
CA THR A 442 33.81 -3.10 -12.56
C THR A 442 33.38 -3.96 -13.76
N LYS A 443 32.77 -5.13 -13.53
CA LYS A 443 32.49 -6.13 -14.58
C LYS A 443 31.03 -6.61 -14.62
N GLY A 444 30.28 -6.45 -13.54
CA GLY A 444 28.86 -6.83 -13.50
C GLY A 444 28.02 -5.98 -14.44
N GLN A 445 27.07 -6.60 -15.14
CA GLN A 445 26.16 -5.92 -16.08
C GLN A 445 24.71 -5.96 -15.61
N ILE A 446 24.39 -6.89 -14.72
CA ILE A 446 23.09 -7.00 -14.05
C ILE A 446 23.39 -7.21 -12.56
N TYR A 447 22.83 -6.38 -11.69
CA TYR A 447 23.01 -6.45 -10.24
C TYR A 447 21.64 -6.67 -9.57
N VAL A 448 21.58 -7.69 -8.72
CA VAL A 448 20.38 -8.08 -7.98
C VAL A 448 20.72 -8.13 -6.49
N THR A 449 20.07 -7.29 -5.68
CA THR A 449 20.22 -7.31 -4.22
C THR A 449 19.15 -8.18 -3.57
N THR A 450 19.56 -9.07 -2.66
CA THR A 450 18.70 -10.11 -2.04
C THR A 450 18.98 -10.28 -0.54
N THR A 451 19.57 -9.28 0.10
CA THR A 451 20.22 -9.44 1.41
C THR A 451 19.30 -9.15 2.60
N GLY A 452 18.25 -8.36 2.41
CA GLY A 452 17.49 -7.75 3.50
C GLY A 452 18.31 -6.78 4.36
N CYS A 453 19.47 -6.33 3.87
CA CYS A 453 20.41 -5.46 4.57
C CYS A 453 20.63 -4.16 3.78
N LYS A 454 20.86 -3.07 4.50
CA LYS A 454 21.11 -1.76 3.89
C LYS A 454 22.52 -1.64 3.32
N ASP A 455 22.72 -0.63 2.49
CA ASP A 455 24.04 -0.15 2.04
C ASP A 455 24.83 -1.18 1.20
N ILE A 456 24.16 -1.95 0.31
CA ILE A 456 24.78 -3.00 -0.51
C ILE A 456 25.38 -2.45 -1.80
N ILE A 457 24.61 -1.60 -2.52
CA ILE A 457 25.08 -0.91 -3.73
C ILE A 457 25.13 0.59 -3.45
N MET A 458 26.34 1.12 -3.34
CA MET A 458 26.62 2.51 -2.96
C MET A 458 27.20 3.32 -4.12
N GLY A 459 27.34 4.63 -3.93
CA GLY A 459 27.95 5.56 -4.88
C GLY A 459 29.25 5.08 -5.53
N ASP A 460 30.18 4.58 -4.72
CA ASP A 460 31.48 4.11 -5.19
C ASP A 460 31.35 2.89 -6.12
N HIS A 461 30.32 2.06 -5.95
CA HIS A 461 30.01 0.95 -6.85
C HIS A 461 29.47 1.45 -8.19
N PHE A 462 28.50 2.38 -8.17
CA PHE A 462 27.90 2.94 -9.40
C PHE A 462 28.94 3.57 -10.32
N VAL A 463 29.92 4.29 -9.75
CA VAL A 463 30.98 4.94 -10.53
C VAL A 463 31.83 3.90 -11.28
N ASN A 464 31.95 2.67 -10.78
CA ASN A 464 32.73 1.59 -11.40
C ASN A 464 31.95 0.77 -12.43
N MET A 465 30.63 0.81 -12.41
CA MET A 465 29.78 -0.01 -13.28
C MET A 465 29.98 0.31 -14.77
N PRO A 466 29.89 -0.72 -15.64
CA PRO A 466 29.92 -0.53 -17.09
C PRO A 466 28.69 0.23 -17.58
N GLU A 467 28.77 0.71 -18.83
CA GLU A 467 27.65 1.39 -19.49
C GLU A 467 26.38 0.53 -19.49
N ASP A 468 25.26 1.15 -19.13
CA ASP A 468 23.94 0.53 -19.06
C ASP A 468 23.87 -0.71 -18.16
N ALA A 469 24.64 -0.70 -17.07
CA ALA A 469 24.46 -1.69 -16.01
C ALA A 469 23.02 -1.62 -15.46
N ILE A 470 22.34 -2.77 -15.40
CA ILE A 470 21.00 -2.89 -14.83
C ILE A 470 21.14 -3.18 -13.34
N VAL A 471 20.45 -2.41 -12.51
CA VAL A 471 20.49 -2.52 -11.06
C VAL A 471 19.05 -2.64 -10.54
N CYS A 472 18.79 -3.69 -9.77
CA CYS A 472 17.47 -3.95 -9.19
C CYS A 472 17.57 -4.64 -7.83
N ASN A 473 16.51 -4.50 -7.05
CA ASN A 473 16.35 -5.12 -5.75
C ASN A 473 15.19 -6.12 -5.77
N ILE A 474 15.34 -7.25 -5.07
CA ILE A 474 14.25 -8.18 -4.81
C ILE A 474 14.18 -8.56 -3.31
N GLY A 475 14.97 -7.91 -2.46
CA GLY A 475 14.71 -7.85 -1.02
C GLY A 475 13.53 -6.93 -0.70
N HIS A 476 13.00 -7.04 0.53
CA HIS A 476 11.72 -6.43 0.90
C HIS A 476 11.72 -4.89 0.87
N PHE A 477 12.72 -4.24 1.50
CA PHE A 477 12.83 -2.77 1.55
C PHE A 477 13.78 -2.20 0.50
N ASP A 478 13.59 -0.94 0.13
CA ASP A 478 14.38 -0.18 -0.86
C ASP A 478 15.66 0.45 -0.30
N CYS A 479 16.21 -0.13 0.76
CA CYS A 479 17.43 0.35 1.42
C CYS A 479 18.71 -0.40 1.01
N GLU A 480 18.60 -1.47 0.23
CA GLU A 480 19.78 -2.21 -0.25
C GLU A 480 20.60 -1.41 -1.28
N ILE A 481 19.95 -0.49 -1.99
CA ILE A 481 20.53 0.32 -3.07
C ILE A 481 20.45 1.80 -2.68
N ASP A 482 21.55 2.52 -2.75
CA ASP A 482 21.60 3.96 -2.48
C ASP A 482 21.04 4.77 -3.67
N VAL A 483 19.71 4.72 -3.84
CA VAL A 483 18.99 5.46 -4.89
C VAL A 483 19.10 6.97 -4.67
N ALA A 484 19.15 7.42 -3.41
CA ALA A 484 19.34 8.83 -3.07
C ALA A 484 20.65 9.38 -3.64
N TRP A 485 21.72 8.58 -3.66
CA TRP A 485 22.97 8.96 -4.31
C TRP A 485 22.80 9.16 -5.82
N LEU A 486 22.06 8.28 -6.52
CA LEU A 486 21.79 8.45 -7.95
C LEU A 486 21.02 9.74 -8.23
N GLU A 487 19.92 9.99 -7.50
CA GLU A 487 19.12 11.22 -7.62
C GLU A 487 19.96 12.49 -7.41
N LYS A 488 20.90 12.46 -6.46
CA LYS A 488 21.73 13.61 -6.12
C LYS A 488 22.92 13.82 -7.08
N ASN A 489 23.51 12.75 -7.61
CA ASN A 489 24.81 12.81 -8.29
C ASN A 489 24.76 12.56 -9.80
N ALA A 490 23.68 12.00 -10.34
CA ALA A 490 23.47 11.88 -11.77
C ALA A 490 23.39 13.27 -12.43
N VAL A 491 23.90 13.38 -13.65
CA VAL A 491 23.79 14.60 -14.47
C VAL A 491 22.43 14.69 -15.15
N GLU A 492 21.81 13.55 -15.43
CA GLU A 492 20.50 13.44 -16.07
C GLU A 492 19.80 12.17 -15.57
N LYS A 493 18.48 12.25 -15.39
CA LYS A 493 17.59 11.11 -15.19
C LYS A 493 16.55 11.12 -16.30
N VAL A 494 16.52 10.05 -17.09
CA VAL A 494 15.50 9.83 -18.12
C VAL A 494 14.58 8.71 -17.66
N ASN A 495 13.31 9.01 -17.43
CA ASN A 495 12.31 7.98 -17.26
C ASN A 495 12.01 7.35 -18.63
N ILE A 496 12.29 6.05 -18.76
CA ILE A 496 12.10 5.31 -20.01
C ILE A 496 10.64 4.89 -20.15
N LYS A 497 10.09 4.38 -19.05
CA LYS A 497 8.69 3.96 -18.88
C LYS A 497 8.41 3.80 -17.37
N PRO A 498 7.16 3.52 -16.94
CA PRO A 498 6.88 3.28 -15.53
C PRO A 498 7.87 2.28 -14.91
N GLN A 499 8.45 2.67 -13.78
CA GLN A 499 9.42 1.87 -12.99
C GLN A 499 10.74 1.53 -13.72
N VAL A 500 11.10 2.23 -14.81
CA VAL A 500 12.40 2.09 -15.47
C VAL A 500 13.03 3.45 -15.70
N ASP A 501 14.09 3.73 -14.95
CA ASP A 501 14.82 4.99 -15.00
C ASP A 501 16.25 4.76 -15.49
N ARG A 502 16.74 5.62 -16.39
CA ARG A 502 18.11 5.61 -16.89
C ARG A 502 18.83 6.86 -16.40
N TYR A 503 19.84 6.69 -15.57
CA TYR A 503 20.62 7.76 -14.97
C TYR A 503 21.93 7.91 -15.72
N GLN A 504 22.26 9.11 -16.19
CA GLN A 504 23.59 9.44 -16.68
C GLN A 504 24.46 9.94 -15.52
N LEU A 505 25.65 9.37 -15.34
CA LEU A 505 26.62 9.78 -14.33
C LEU A 505 27.61 10.82 -14.88
N LYS A 506 28.33 11.50 -13.99
CA LYS A 506 29.36 12.50 -14.35
C LYS A 506 30.51 11.94 -15.20
N ASN A 507 30.76 10.64 -15.13
CA ASN A 507 31.77 9.96 -15.95
C ASN A 507 31.28 9.66 -17.38
N GLY A 508 30.05 10.05 -17.72
CA GLY A 508 29.41 9.84 -19.02
C GLY A 508 28.72 8.48 -19.17
N ARG A 509 28.87 7.56 -18.20
CA ARG A 509 28.22 6.25 -18.23
C ARG A 509 26.80 6.29 -17.67
N HIS A 510 26.00 5.29 -18.02
CA HIS A 510 24.62 5.17 -17.57
C HIS A 510 24.36 3.96 -16.67
N ILE A 511 23.40 4.13 -15.76
CA ILE A 511 22.81 3.08 -14.92
C ILE A 511 21.33 2.97 -15.26
N ILE A 512 20.83 1.75 -15.44
CA ILE A 512 19.40 1.46 -15.57
C ILE A 512 18.92 0.94 -14.21
N LEU A 513 18.12 1.74 -13.52
CA LEU A 513 17.53 1.37 -12.23
C LEU A 513 16.09 0.89 -12.44
N LEU A 514 15.76 -0.25 -11.85
CA LEU A 514 14.42 -0.83 -11.91
C LEU A 514 13.65 -0.55 -10.61
N ALA A 515 12.36 -0.24 -10.76
CA ALA A 515 11.39 -0.02 -9.69
C ALA A 515 11.86 0.94 -8.58
N GLN A 516 12.71 1.92 -8.91
CA GLN A 516 13.30 2.86 -7.95
C GLN A 516 13.96 2.15 -6.74
N GLY A 517 14.55 0.97 -6.95
CA GLY A 517 15.18 0.19 -5.88
C GLY A 517 14.21 -0.61 -4.99
N ARG A 518 12.89 -0.59 -5.26
CA ARG A 518 11.91 -1.50 -4.63
C ARG A 518 11.90 -2.87 -5.32
N LEU A 519 11.13 -3.81 -4.76
CA LEU A 519 10.95 -5.19 -5.24
C LEU A 519 10.65 -5.26 -6.77
N VAL A 520 11.62 -5.72 -7.56
CA VAL A 520 11.57 -5.73 -9.02
C VAL A 520 10.55 -6.70 -9.60
N ASN A 521 10.36 -7.86 -8.97
CA ASN A 521 9.43 -8.89 -9.42
C ASN A 521 7.97 -8.44 -9.32
N LEU A 522 7.63 -7.62 -8.32
CA LEU A 522 6.29 -7.05 -8.11
C LEU A 522 6.14 -5.69 -8.79
N GLY A 523 7.17 -4.84 -8.71
CA GLY A 523 7.16 -3.51 -9.30
C GLY A 523 7.13 -3.53 -10.83
N CYS A 524 7.94 -4.41 -11.44
CA CYS A 524 8.08 -4.50 -12.90
C CYS A 524 7.35 -5.70 -13.53
N ALA A 525 6.80 -6.62 -12.73
CA ALA A 525 6.00 -7.75 -13.21
C ALA A 525 4.80 -8.00 -12.28
N THR A 526 4.51 -9.26 -11.97
CA THR A 526 3.31 -9.68 -11.23
C THR A 526 3.63 -10.45 -9.95
N GLY A 527 4.88 -10.41 -9.48
CA GLY A 527 5.32 -11.20 -8.33
C GLY A 527 5.41 -12.68 -8.64
N HIS A 528 5.27 -13.50 -7.59
CA HIS A 528 5.35 -14.95 -7.69
C HIS A 528 4.09 -15.57 -8.32
N SER A 529 4.26 -16.71 -8.99
CA SER A 529 3.16 -17.44 -9.61
C SER A 529 2.18 -17.99 -8.56
N SER A 530 0.91 -18.15 -8.96
CA SER A 530 -0.18 -18.51 -8.03
C SER A 530 0.08 -19.82 -7.27
N PHE A 531 0.68 -20.82 -7.92
CA PHE A 531 0.94 -22.11 -7.30
C PHE A 531 1.87 -22.03 -6.08
N VAL A 532 2.97 -21.27 -6.18
CA VAL A 532 3.87 -21.14 -5.04
C VAL A 532 3.24 -20.28 -3.94
N MET A 533 2.52 -19.21 -4.32
CA MET A 533 1.79 -18.37 -3.36
C MET A 533 0.69 -19.12 -2.62
N SER A 534 0.11 -20.17 -3.24
CA SER A 534 -0.82 -21.06 -2.55
C SER A 534 -0.20 -21.73 -1.32
N ASN A 535 1.10 -22.03 -1.33
CA ASN A 535 1.76 -22.63 -0.17
C ASN A 535 1.84 -21.61 0.98
N SER A 536 2.39 -20.44 0.69
CA SER A 536 2.51 -19.30 1.62
C SER A 536 1.16 -18.91 2.22
N PHE A 537 0.16 -18.69 1.37
CA PHE A 537 -1.15 -18.24 1.83
C PHE A 537 -1.96 -19.33 2.51
N THR A 538 -1.73 -20.61 2.22
CA THR A 538 -2.28 -21.69 3.05
C THR A 538 -1.69 -21.65 4.46
N ASN A 539 -0.39 -21.38 4.62
CA ASN A 539 0.21 -21.16 5.94
C ASN A 539 -0.40 -19.94 6.63
N GLN A 540 -0.61 -18.82 5.93
CA GLN A 540 -1.29 -17.65 6.50
C GLN A 540 -2.67 -17.97 7.04
N VAL A 541 -3.51 -18.65 6.24
CA VAL A 541 -4.86 -19.01 6.68
C VAL A 541 -4.80 -19.94 7.90
N LEU A 542 -3.90 -20.92 7.92
CA LEU A 542 -3.71 -21.80 9.07
C LEU A 542 -3.22 -21.04 10.30
N ALA A 543 -2.32 -20.07 10.15
CA ALA A 543 -1.86 -19.21 11.23
C ALA A 543 -3.00 -18.36 11.81
N GLN A 544 -3.84 -17.77 10.96
CA GLN A 544 -5.03 -17.03 11.37
C GLN A 544 -6.02 -17.92 12.12
N ILE A 545 -6.24 -19.16 11.65
CA ILE A 545 -7.09 -20.15 12.35
C ILE A 545 -6.51 -20.48 13.72
N GLU A 546 -5.21 -20.77 13.83
CA GLU A 546 -4.57 -21.11 15.11
C GLU A 546 -4.66 -19.95 16.11
N LEU A 547 -4.33 -18.73 15.69
CA LEU A 547 -4.40 -17.53 16.56
C LEU A 547 -5.84 -17.21 16.97
N TRP A 548 -6.81 -17.40 16.07
CA TRP A 548 -8.22 -17.10 16.37
C TRP A 548 -8.86 -18.13 17.29
N THR A 549 -8.67 -19.42 17.00
CA THR A 549 -9.40 -20.53 17.63
C THR A 549 -8.66 -21.14 18.83
N LYS A 550 -7.34 -20.92 18.93
CA LYS A 550 -6.48 -21.47 19.99
C LYS A 550 -5.58 -20.39 20.60
N SER A 551 -6.07 -19.15 20.73
CA SER A 551 -5.31 -18.01 21.24
C SER A 551 -4.58 -18.30 22.57
N GLU A 552 -5.18 -19.12 23.46
CA GLU A 552 -4.58 -19.49 24.75
C GLU A 552 -3.31 -20.34 24.61
N SER A 553 -3.09 -21.01 23.48
CA SER A 553 -1.90 -21.81 23.20
C SER A 553 -0.70 -20.96 22.76
N TYR A 554 -0.92 -19.68 22.47
CA TYR A 554 0.09 -18.76 21.94
C TYR A 554 0.26 -17.58 22.92
N PRO A 555 1.14 -17.68 23.93
CA PRO A 555 1.49 -16.53 24.75
C PRO A 555 2.19 -15.46 23.91
N VAL A 556 2.26 -14.22 24.39
CA VAL A 556 2.99 -13.14 23.69
C VAL A 556 4.43 -13.58 23.40
N GLY A 557 4.82 -13.51 22.13
CA GLY A 557 6.07 -14.04 21.61
C GLY A 557 5.93 -14.44 20.14
N VAL A 558 7.04 -14.86 19.53
CA VAL A 558 7.08 -15.31 18.13
C VAL A 558 7.12 -16.84 18.10
N HIS A 559 6.14 -17.44 17.41
CA HIS A 559 5.92 -18.88 17.35
C HIS A 559 6.02 -19.41 15.93
N MET A 560 6.31 -20.70 15.82
CA MET A 560 6.25 -21.44 14.54
C MET A 560 4.90 -22.12 14.38
N LEU A 561 4.44 -22.27 13.13
CA LEU A 561 3.37 -23.23 12.84
C LEU A 561 3.83 -24.64 13.22
N PRO A 562 2.95 -25.47 13.82
CA PRO A 562 3.26 -26.87 14.07
C PRO A 562 3.68 -27.59 12.78
N LYS A 563 4.75 -28.38 12.84
CA LYS A 563 5.28 -29.13 11.69
C LYS A 563 4.23 -29.98 10.97
N LYS A 564 3.24 -30.48 11.71
CA LYS A 564 2.11 -31.23 11.16
C LYS A 564 1.27 -30.40 10.18
N LEU A 565 1.06 -29.11 10.47
CA LEU A 565 0.34 -28.20 9.58
C LEU A 565 1.19 -27.83 8.37
N ASP A 566 2.50 -27.66 8.56
CA ASP A 566 3.45 -27.42 7.47
C ASP A 566 3.49 -28.62 6.48
N GLU A 567 3.51 -29.85 6.99
CA GLU A 567 3.36 -31.06 6.17
C GLU A 567 1.98 -31.17 5.50
N GLU A 568 0.91 -30.71 6.17
CA GLU A 568 -0.43 -30.64 5.58
C GLU A 568 -0.45 -29.69 4.38
N VAL A 569 0.17 -28.50 4.49
CA VAL A 569 0.30 -27.56 3.37
C VAL A 569 0.93 -28.26 2.18
N ALA A 570 2.08 -28.92 2.34
CA ALA A 570 2.73 -29.63 1.25
C ALA A 570 1.79 -30.69 0.63
N ALA A 571 1.17 -31.51 1.47
CA ALA A 571 0.28 -32.60 1.04
C ALA A 571 -0.91 -32.09 0.21
N LEU A 572 -1.47 -30.92 0.54
CA LEU A 572 -2.59 -30.31 -0.19
C LEU A 572 -2.24 -29.93 -1.64
N HIS A 573 -0.95 -29.74 -1.95
CA HIS A 573 -0.50 -29.33 -3.29
C HIS A 573 -0.08 -30.52 -4.18
N LEU A 574 0.23 -31.69 -3.60
CA LEU A 574 0.83 -32.82 -4.32
C LEU A 574 -0.04 -33.39 -5.44
N ASN A 575 -1.36 -33.49 -5.21
CA ASN A 575 -2.27 -34.07 -6.20
C ASN A 575 -2.35 -33.21 -7.48
N HIS A 576 -2.25 -31.88 -7.35
CA HIS A 576 -2.25 -30.95 -8.48
C HIS A 576 -1.06 -31.20 -9.41
N LEU A 577 0.07 -31.61 -8.85
CA LEU A 577 1.30 -31.95 -9.58
C LEU A 577 1.35 -33.41 -10.05
N GLY A 578 0.31 -34.21 -9.79
CA GLY A 578 0.28 -35.64 -10.10
C GLY A 578 1.23 -36.49 -9.22
N VAL A 579 1.69 -35.95 -8.08
CA VAL A 579 2.59 -36.66 -7.17
C VAL A 579 1.82 -37.72 -6.37
N LYS A 580 2.36 -38.94 -6.32
CA LYS A 580 1.82 -40.06 -5.53
C LYS A 580 2.69 -40.30 -4.30
N LEU A 581 2.21 -39.88 -3.13
CA LEU A 581 2.96 -40.01 -1.89
C LEU A 581 2.93 -41.46 -1.37
N THR A 582 4.10 -42.04 -1.12
CA THR A 582 4.23 -43.35 -0.46
C THR A 582 3.73 -43.28 0.98
N ARG A 583 2.98 -44.29 1.43
CA ARG A 583 2.56 -44.43 2.82
C ARG A 583 3.41 -45.47 3.53
N LEU A 584 3.88 -45.15 4.74
CA LEU A 584 4.59 -46.12 5.57
C LEU A 584 3.66 -47.28 5.93
N THR A 585 4.20 -48.50 5.88
CA THR A 585 3.60 -49.65 6.58
C THR A 585 3.74 -49.48 8.10
N GLU A 586 2.97 -50.23 8.87
CA GLU A 586 3.10 -50.21 10.34
C GLU A 586 4.49 -50.64 10.80
N GLU A 587 5.08 -51.64 10.13
CA GLU A 587 6.43 -52.12 10.43
C GLU A 587 7.50 -51.05 10.18
N GLN A 588 7.40 -50.32 9.05
CA GLN A 588 8.33 -49.22 8.75
C GLN A 588 8.21 -48.06 9.74
N ALA A 589 6.99 -47.67 10.09
CA ALA A 589 6.74 -46.60 11.07
C ALA A 589 7.34 -46.95 12.44
N LYS A 590 7.13 -48.21 12.90
CA LYS A 590 7.73 -48.73 14.13
C LYS A 590 9.26 -48.76 14.06
N TYR A 591 9.83 -49.19 12.94
CA TYR A 591 11.28 -49.24 12.75
C TYR A 591 11.93 -47.85 12.82
N LEU A 592 11.31 -46.84 12.18
CA LEU A 592 11.79 -45.46 12.17
C LEU A 592 11.49 -44.71 13.47
N GLY A 593 10.56 -45.20 14.29
CA GLY A 593 10.12 -44.50 15.50
C GLY A 593 9.33 -43.22 15.21
N VAL A 594 8.62 -43.16 14.07
CA VAL A 594 7.78 -42.02 13.68
C VAL A 594 6.33 -42.45 13.48
N PRO A 595 5.32 -41.59 13.75
CA PRO A 595 3.93 -41.91 13.44
C PRO A 595 3.73 -42.12 11.94
N LYS A 596 2.82 -43.04 11.57
CA LYS A 596 2.51 -43.34 10.15
C LYS A 596 2.00 -42.13 9.37
N GLU A 597 1.32 -41.21 10.06
CA GLU A 597 0.81 -39.97 9.48
C GLU A 597 1.73 -38.77 9.72
N GLY A 598 2.89 -38.96 10.36
CA GLY A 598 3.81 -37.87 10.74
C GLY A 598 3.46 -37.17 12.06
N PRO A 599 4.22 -36.13 12.46
CA PRO A 599 5.29 -35.50 11.69
C PRO A 599 6.47 -36.44 11.41
N TYR A 600 7.04 -36.35 10.21
CA TYR A 600 8.05 -37.28 9.71
C TYR A 600 9.50 -36.86 9.99
N LYS A 601 9.70 -35.64 10.47
CA LYS A 601 11.01 -35.04 10.71
C LYS A 601 11.05 -34.34 12.06
N ALA A 602 12.23 -34.30 12.67
CA ALA A 602 12.45 -33.55 13.90
C ALA A 602 12.38 -32.03 13.65
N ASP A 603 12.20 -31.25 14.71
CA ASP A 603 12.04 -29.79 14.60
C ASP A 603 13.28 -29.09 14.04
N TYR A 604 14.48 -29.57 14.39
CA TYR A 604 15.76 -29.02 13.90
C TYR A 604 16.11 -29.39 12.45
N TYR A 605 15.26 -30.18 11.78
CA TYR A 605 15.51 -30.63 10.43
C TYR A 605 15.35 -29.47 9.45
N ARG A 606 16.35 -29.27 8.58
CA ARG A 606 16.36 -28.21 7.58
C ARG A 606 15.73 -28.71 6.28
N TYR A 607 14.43 -28.98 6.30
CA TYR A 607 13.57 -29.46 5.19
C TYR A 607 13.48 -30.96 5.01
#